data_AF-A0A286R9J9-F1
#
_entry.id   AF-A0A286R9J9-F1
#
_cell.length_a   1.000
_cell.length_b   1.000
_cell.length_c   1.000
_cell.angle_alpha   90.00
_cell.angle_beta   90.00
_cell.angle_gamma   90.00
#
_symmetry.space_group_name_H-M   'P 1'
#
loop_
_entity.id
_entity.type
_entity.pdbx_description
1 polymer ?
#
loop_
_entity_poly.entity_id
_entity_poly.type
_entity_poly.pdbx_seq_one_letter_code
_entity_poly.pdbx_strand_id
1 'polypeptide(L)'
;MISRSSQGLVHLVVALMLLGLAPTAARPAESASAESAARSADAQSLLLLVRANPETTSDRIKATLLAGIKQAGCTCTSIQIREVDPRVIDQLEATLRMLEPTSKGWVNRLTSKLELRKTELQTWEIRLPAPTTDWIEKLEVWYERAQEWVSYEPVPPEKAQFPGLIVISVRNGLYEFRPDEQKGRPAKYRVHYSGPNSPKVDEGDFPLVDKCYVINLLDFVGDKTQLFEVVKNKDKVANPFTDIRERTNVTLVFGSIDARSAATGETVVGTDLFVSVSGVAGRSPSRAWMLFPLTQEEAQRTAAMIDKLPDPSVALPEFIRKNAASPDQAVLELPGPRWFELAPSGSGFEGRIKLARRIEDLGSLVQKYPRMYRILVWEFEYPNNSSREAIYVEAPGGDRLYIMEEMSSWDRILRQALQANP
;
A
#
# COMPACT_ATOMS: atom_id res chain seq x y z
N MET A 1 56.53 -48.80 1.06
CA MET A 1 57.12 -49.46 2.24
C MET A 1 56.86 -48.58 3.45
N ILE A 2 56.25 -49.15 4.49
CA ILE A 2 56.10 -48.64 5.89
C ILE A 2 55.23 -47.35 6.00
N SER A 3 53.95 -47.40 6.33
CA SER A 3 53.26 -47.86 7.57
C SER A 3 53.26 -46.81 8.69
N ARG A 4 52.03 -46.33 9.01
CA ARG A 4 51.45 -46.10 10.37
C ARG A 4 52.14 -44.99 11.21
N SER A 5 51.57 -44.34 12.21
CA SER A 5 50.33 -44.41 12.98
C SER A 5 50.45 -43.36 14.09
N SER A 6 49.32 -42.86 14.62
CA SER A 6 48.99 -42.67 16.06
C SER A 6 48.09 -41.43 16.18
N GLN A 7 46.78 -41.52 16.43
CA GLN A 7 46.07 -41.93 17.65
C GLN A 7 46.49 -41.23 18.94
N GLY A 8 45.45 -40.73 19.64
CA GLY A 8 45.38 -40.50 21.07
C GLY A 8 45.41 -39.01 21.46
N LEU A 9 44.71 -38.54 22.49
CA LEU A 9 43.74 -39.14 23.39
C LEU A 9 43.18 -37.99 24.24
N VAL A 10 41.85 -37.91 24.34
CA VAL A 10 41.04 -37.59 25.53
C VAL A 10 41.81 -37.31 26.83
N HIS A 11 41.53 -36.15 27.45
CA HIS A 11 41.63 -35.99 28.91
C HIS A 11 40.34 -35.41 29.50
N LEU A 12 39.93 -36.09 30.57
CA LEU A 12 38.84 -35.85 31.52
C LEU A 12 39.50 -35.44 32.86
N VAL A 13 38.63 -35.06 33.81
CA VAL A 13 38.81 -34.99 35.29
C VAL A 13 39.47 -33.69 35.80
N VAL A 14 39.11 -33.00 36.90
CA VAL A 14 38.45 -33.27 38.22
C VAL A 14 37.94 -31.89 38.75
N ALA A 15 36.70 -31.66 39.20
CA ALA A 15 35.98 -31.93 40.48
C ALA A 15 36.37 -31.10 41.73
N LEU A 16 35.37 -30.52 42.42
CA LEU A 16 34.98 -30.67 43.86
C LEU A 16 34.06 -29.49 44.29
N MET A 17 32.80 -29.74 44.71
CA MET A 17 32.28 -29.92 46.10
C MET A 17 32.13 -28.61 46.91
N LEU A 18 31.06 -28.31 47.65
CA LEU A 18 30.34 -29.14 48.65
C LEU A 18 28.92 -28.61 48.98
N LEU A 19 28.14 -29.52 49.56
CA LEU A 19 26.75 -29.48 50.03
C LEU A 19 26.49 -28.63 51.31
N GLY A 20 25.24 -28.23 51.49
CA GLY A 20 24.61 -27.90 52.78
C GLY A 20 23.09 -28.16 52.75
N LEU A 21 22.60 -28.95 53.71
CA LEU A 21 21.26 -29.56 53.81
C LEU A 21 20.14 -28.62 54.34
N ALA A 22 18.89 -29.00 54.04
CA ALA A 22 17.58 -28.36 54.35
C ALA A 22 17.09 -28.59 55.81
N PRO A 23 15.79 -28.44 56.20
CA PRO A 23 14.64 -27.61 55.75
C PRO A 23 13.92 -26.86 56.92
N THR A 24 13.07 -25.87 56.65
CA THR A 24 11.94 -25.53 57.56
C THR A 24 10.82 -24.76 56.86
N ALA A 25 9.59 -25.19 57.16
CA ALA A 25 8.35 -24.67 56.59
C ALA A 25 7.92 -23.33 57.21
N ALA A 26 7.42 -22.41 56.38
CA ALA A 26 6.38 -21.45 56.72
C ALA A 26 5.77 -20.84 55.44
N ARG A 27 4.49 -21.13 55.17
CA ARG A 27 3.55 -20.19 54.54
C ARG A 27 3.18 -19.16 55.63
N PRO A 28 2.84 -17.88 55.33
CA PRO A 28 1.88 -17.52 54.29
C PRO A 28 2.13 -16.17 53.56
N ALA A 29 1.17 -15.86 52.68
CA ALA A 29 0.77 -14.52 52.22
C ALA A 29 1.42 -13.95 50.94
N GLU A 30 0.56 -13.86 49.92
CA GLU A 30 0.46 -12.75 48.96
C GLU A 30 1.70 -12.42 48.12
N SER A 31 1.86 -13.18 47.03
CA SER A 31 2.48 -12.65 45.81
C SER A 31 1.61 -12.97 44.59
N ALA A 32 0.30 -12.76 44.71
CA ALA A 32 -0.62 -12.73 43.58
C ALA A 32 -0.76 -11.28 43.09
N SER A 33 0.33 -10.68 42.62
CA SER A 33 0.30 -9.36 41.98
C SER A 33 1.45 -9.12 40.98
N ALA A 34 2.14 -10.18 40.54
CA ALA A 34 3.19 -10.08 39.51
C ALA A 34 2.81 -10.69 38.16
N GLU A 35 1.75 -11.50 38.07
CA GLU A 35 1.29 -12.11 36.79
C GLU A 35 0.15 -11.33 36.11
N SER A 36 -0.43 -10.33 36.78
CA SER A 36 -1.49 -9.47 36.22
C SER A 36 -0.95 -8.26 35.42
N ALA A 37 0.36 -8.16 35.24
CA ALA A 37 1.01 -7.12 34.44
C ALA A 37 1.54 -7.64 33.08
N ALA A 38 1.08 -8.82 32.65
CA ALA A 38 1.09 -9.19 31.23
C ALA A 38 0.06 -8.30 30.52
N ARG A 39 0.47 -7.05 30.28
CA ARG A 39 -0.21 -6.08 29.43
C ARG A 39 -0.70 -6.83 28.19
N SER A 40 -1.98 -6.72 27.88
CA SER A 40 -2.45 -6.93 26.51
C SER A 40 -1.59 -6.04 25.63
N ALA A 41 -0.55 -6.61 25.03
CA ALA A 41 0.21 -5.93 24.02
C ALA A 41 -0.75 -5.83 22.85
N ASP A 42 -1.46 -4.70 22.79
CA ASP A 42 -2.42 -4.41 21.73
C ASP A 42 -1.70 -4.68 20.41
N ALA A 43 -2.30 -5.56 19.61
CA ALA A 43 -1.78 -5.89 18.30
C ALA A 43 -1.68 -4.59 17.48
N GLN A 44 -0.49 -4.28 16.99
CA GLN A 44 -0.22 -3.06 16.24
C GLN A 44 0.26 -3.41 14.83
N SER A 45 -0.06 -2.58 13.85
CA SER A 45 0.57 -2.68 12.54
C SER A 45 1.90 -1.93 12.53
N LEU A 46 2.97 -2.57 12.07
CA LEU A 46 4.27 -1.89 11.87
C LEU A 46 4.52 -1.67 10.38
N LEU A 47 4.67 -0.40 10.00
CA LEU A 47 5.08 -0.02 8.66
C LEU A 47 6.58 0.26 8.64
N LEU A 48 7.33 -0.44 7.78
CA LEU A 48 8.75 -0.18 7.53
C LEU A 48 8.95 0.32 6.11
N LEU A 49 9.77 1.36 5.97
CA LEU A 49 10.29 1.83 4.69
C LEU A 49 11.74 1.34 4.59
N VAL A 50 12.03 0.52 3.59
CA VAL A 50 13.34 -0.13 3.44
C VAL A 50 13.95 0.24 2.11
N ARG A 51 15.14 0.87 2.14
CA ARG A 51 16.04 0.91 1.00
C ARG A 51 16.95 -0.31 1.07
N ALA A 52 17.09 -0.99 -0.05
CA ALA A 52 17.88 -2.19 -0.16
C ALA A 52 18.70 -2.18 -1.45
N ASN A 53 19.80 -2.91 -1.43
CA ASN A 53 20.60 -3.08 -2.64
C ASN A 53 19.77 -3.75 -3.75
N PRO A 54 20.11 -3.54 -5.03
CA PRO A 54 19.29 -3.98 -6.17
C PRO A 54 19.11 -5.51 -6.27
N GLU A 55 20.06 -6.28 -5.74
CA GLU A 55 20.00 -7.74 -5.65
C GLU A 55 19.10 -8.25 -4.51
N THR A 56 18.65 -7.36 -3.62
CA THR A 56 17.71 -7.72 -2.56
C THR A 56 16.34 -8.01 -3.16
N THR A 57 15.70 -9.08 -2.69
CA THR A 57 14.36 -9.49 -3.11
C THR A 57 13.39 -9.43 -1.94
N SER A 58 12.09 -9.33 -2.22
CA SER A 58 11.04 -9.38 -1.21
C SER A 58 11.12 -10.64 -0.35
N ASP A 59 11.44 -11.80 -0.95
CA ASP A 59 11.58 -13.06 -0.22
C ASP A 59 12.75 -13.03 0.77
N ARG A 60 13.88 -12.43 0.36
CA ARG A 60 15.06 -12.27 1.23
C ARG A 60 14.74 -11.38 2.43
N ILE A 61 14.02 -10.28 2.20
CA ILE A 61 13.55 -9.38 3.26
C ILE A 61 12.58 -10.11 4.19
N LYS A 62 11.60 -10.84 3.63
CA LYS A 62 10.62 -11.61 4.40
C LYS A 62 11.29 -12.65 5.28
N ALA A 63 12.25 -13.40 4.72
CA ALA A 63 13.03 -14.40 5.46
C ALA A 63 13.82 -13.78 6.62
N THR A 64 14.49 -12.63 6.38
CA THR A 64 15.17 -11.88 7.44
C THR A 64 14.21 -11.47 8.55
N LEU A 65 13.05 -10.90 8.20
CA LEU A 65 12.07 -10.45 9.19
C LEU A 65 11.47 -11.61 9.98
N LEU A 66 11.13 -12.73 9.34
CA LEU A 66 10.63 -13.93 10.02
C LEU A 66 11.66 -14.51 10.99
N ALA A 67 12.94 -14.57 10.59
CA ALA A 67 14.02 -14.99 11.48
C ALA A 67 14.18 -14.04 12.67
N GLY A 68 14.10 -12.74 12.42
CA GLY A 68 14.15 -11.70 13.44
C GLY A 68 13.00 -11.78 14.44
N ILE A 69 11.77 -11.89 13.95
CA ILE A 69 10.55 -12.04 14.76
C ILE A 69 10.67 -13.25 15.68
N LYS A 70 11.07 -14.41 15.12
CA LYS A 70 11.26 -15.63 15.90
C LYS A 70 12.30 -15.46 17.00
N GLN A 71 13.45 -14.86 16.68
CA GLN A 71 14.54 -14.68 17.65
C GLN A 71 14.28 -13.59 18.68
N ALA A 72 13.50 -12.58 18.34
CA ALA A 72 13.07 -11.53 19.25
C ALA A 72 11.88 -11.96 20.14
N GLY A 73 11.35 -13.17 19.96
CA GLY A 73 10.16 -13.64 20.69
C GLY A 73 8.89 -12.86 20.36
N CYS A 74 8.83 -12.28 19.16
CA CYS A 74 7.67 -11.52 18.67
C CYS A 74 6.77 -12.40 17.81
N THR A 75 5.56 -11.92 17.50
CA THR A 75 4.63 -12.55 16.54
C THR A 75 3.99 -11.51 15.62
N CYS A 76 3.60 -11.92 14.41
CA CYS A 76 2.74 -11.13 13.52
C CYS A 76 1.87 -12.09 12.69
N THR A 77 0.68 -11.66 12.29
CA THR A 77 -0.22 -12.47 11.44
C THR A 77 0.33 -12.60 10.03
N SER A 78 0.84 -11.51 9.46
CA SER A 78 1.37 -11.51 8.09
C SER A 78 2.40 -10.42 7.85
N ILE A 79 3.29 -10.68 6.88
CA ILE A 79 4.28 -9.73 6.37
C ILE A 79 3.92 -9.44 4.92
N GLN A 80 3.45 -8.22 4.65
CA GLN A 80 3.20 -7.73 3.31
C GLN A 80 4.39 -6.89 2.86
N ILE A 81 4.97 -7.20 1.70
CA ILE A 81 6.12 -6.46 1.15
C ILE A 81 5.73 -6.00 -0.24
N ARG A 82 5.79 -4.70 -0.47
CA ARG A 82 5.54 -4.09 -1.77
C ARG A 82 6.77 -3.31 -2.20
N GLU A 83 7.30 -3.62 -3.38
CA GLU A 83 8.30 -2.77 -4.01
C GLU A 83 7.63 -1.46 -4.43
N VAL A 84 8.28 -0.34 -4.14
CA VAL A 84 7.82 1.01 -4.47
C VAL A 84 8.93 1.78 -5.17
N ASP A 85 8.53 2.81 -5.92
CA ASP A 85 9.49 3.71 -6.54
C ASP A 85 10.32 4.44 -5.46
N PRO A 86 11.66 4.54 -5.60
CA PRO A 86 12.51 5.28 -4.67
C PRO A 86 12.05 6.72 -4.39
N ARG A 87 11.41 7.38 -5.37
CA ARG A 87 10.85 8.74 -5.19
C ARG A 87 9.78 8.79 -4.11
N VAL A 88 9.00 7.72 -3.96
CA VAL A 88 7.98 7.64 -2.90
C VAL A 88 8.65 7.62 -1.53
N ILE A 89 9.72 6.82 -1.37
CA ILE A 89 10.48 6.81 -0.12
C ILE A 89 11.19 8.14 0.11
N ASP A 90 11.79 8.75 -0.92
CA ASP A 90 12.42 10.07 -0.82
C ASP A 90 11.42 11.14 -0.36
N GLN A 91 10.21 11.15 -0.92
CA GLN A 91 9.15 12.09 -0.55
C GLN A 91 8.64 11.84 0.88
N LEU A 92 8.44 10.58 1.27
CA LEU A 92 8.04 10.22 2.63
C LEU A 92 9.14 10.62 3.62
N GLU A 93 10.40 10.29 3.36
CA GLU A 93 11.52 10.69 4.20
C GLU A 93 11.65 12.22 4.31
N ALA A 94 11.53 12.96 3.20
CA ALA A 94 11.56 14.41 3.21
C ALA A 94 10.42 14.97 4.08
N THR A 95 9.21 14.43 3.94
CA THR A 95 8.04 14.80 4.76
C THR A 95 8.30 14.52 6.23
N LEU A 96 8.83 13.34 6.55
CA LEU A 96 9.19 12.96 7.92
C LEU A 96 10.26 13.90 8.50
N ARG A 97 11.27 14.28 7.73
CA ARG A 97 12.31 15.25 8.15
C ARG A 97 11.73 16.64 8.44
N MET A 98 10.71 17.07 7.71
CA MET A 98 10.02 18.35 7.99
C MET A 98 9.29 18.35 9.34
N LEU A 99 8.89 17.17 9.83
CA LEU A 99 8.22 17.03 11.12
C LEU A 99 9.20 16.99 12.30
N GLU A 100 10.51 16.88 12.04
CA GLU A 100 11.53 16.89 13.09
C GLU A 100 11.97 18.34 13.42
N PRO A 101 12.12 18.72 14.70
CA PRO A 101 12.62 20.03 15.07
C PRO A 101 14.02 20.24 14.47
N THR A 102 14.15 21.33 13.72
CA THR A 102 15.17 21.53 12.70
C THR A 102 16.58 21.64 13.31
N SER A 103 17.37 20.56 13.25
CA SER A 103 18.82 20.66 13.42
C SER A 103 19.49 20.90 12.06
N LYS A 104 19.73 22.18 11.77
CA LYS A 104 20.65 22.76 10.76
C LYS A 104 20.45 22.35 9.29
N GLY A 105 20.22 23.40 8.50
CA GLY A 105 19.91 23.34 7.07
C GLY A 105 20.99 22.72 6.19
N TRP A 106 20.50 22.11 5.12
CA TRP A 106 21.32 21.68 3.99
C TRP A 106 20.82 22.40 2.74
N VAL A 107 21.68 23.25 2.20
CA VAL A 107 21.49 23.87 0.88
C VAL A 107 21.95 22.83 -0.14
N ASN A 108 21.03 22.28 -0.93
CA ASN A 108 21.38 21.46 -2.08
C ASN A 108 22.18 22.33 -3.06
N ARG A 109 23.49 22.09 -3.13
CA ARG A 109 24.32 22.57 -4.24
C ARG A 109 23.88 21.82 -5.50
N LEU A 110 23.34 22.55 -6.47
CA LEU A 110 23.21 22.08 -7.85
C LEU A 110 24.63 21.73 -8.33
N THR A 111 24.94 20.44 -8.39
CA THR A 111 26.20 19.94 -8.95
C THR A 111 26.10 19.91 -10.47
N SER A 112 27.06 20.54 -11.13
CA SER A 112 27.29 20.57 -12.58
C SER A 112 27.81 19.23 -13.13
N LYS A 113 27.19 18.11 -12.76
CA LYS A 113 27.55 16.75 -13.19
C LYS A 113 26.43 16.10 -13.99
N LEU A 114 26.79 15.15 -14.85
CA LEU A 114 25.83 14.30 -15.55
C LEU A 114 24.99 13.55 -14.51
N GLU A 115 23.68 13.78 -14.52
CA GLU A 115 22.74 13.12 -13.62
C GLU A 115 21.97 12.06 -14.41
N LEU A 116 22.05 10.82 -13.95
CA LEU A 116 21.26 9.69 -14.42
C LEU A 116 20.16 9.42 -13.38
N ARG A 117 18.90 9.68 -13.70
CA ARG A 117 17.76 9.51 -12.78
C ARG A 117 16.74 8.53 -13.31
N LYS A 118 16.40 7.50 -12.54
CA LYS A 118 15.32 6.56 -12.91
C LYS A 118 13.95 7.25 -12.86
N THR A 119 13.10 6.98 -13.86
CA THR A 119 11.70 7.43 -13.98
C THR A 119 10.73 6.27 -13.73
N GLU A 120 9.43 6.58 -13.66
CA GLU A 120 8.33 5.63 -13.42
C GLU A 120 8.28 4.49 -14.46
N LEU A 121 8.87 4.67 -15.64
CA LEU A 121 8.84 3.72 -16.77
C LEU A 121 10.14 2.91 -16.93
N GLN A 122 10.96 2.79 -15.88
CA GLN A 122 12.31 2.19 -15.96
C GLN A 122 13.24 2.92 -16.95
N THR A 123 12.96 4.20 -17.25
CA THR A 123 13.85 5.03 -18.09
C THR A 123 14.79 5.83 -17.19
N TRP A 124 15.92 6.24 -17.75
CA TRP A 124 16.95 7.01 -17.11
C TRP A 124 17.02 8.38 -17.76
N GLU A 125 16.69 9.42 -17.02
CA GLU A 125 16.90 10.79 -17.45
C GLU A 125 18.39 11.12 -17.39
N ILE A 126 18.95 11.60 -18.50
CA ILE A 126 20.33 12.08 -18.60
C ILE A 126 20.28 13.59 -18.78
N ARG A 127 20.91 14.32 -17.86
CA ARG A 127 21.08 15.78 -17.95
C ARG A 127 22.52 16.14 -18.29
N LEU A 128 22.70 16.92 -19.36
CA LEU A 128 24.01 17.43 -19.74
C LEU A 128 24.48 18.57 -18.83
N PRO A 129 25.80 18.73 -18.58
CA PRO A 129 26.34 19.83 -17.78
C PRO A 129 26.05 21.23 -18.35
N ALA A 130 25.97 21.35 -19.69
CA ALA A 130 25.67 22.59 -20.40
C ALA A 130 24.48 22.36 -21.38
N PRO A 131 23.25 22.25 -20.85
CA PRO A 131 22.10 21.71 -21.59
C PRO A 131 21.64 22.55 -22.80
N THR A 132 22.03 23.83 -22.85
CA THR A 132 21.67 24.74 -23.94
C THR A 132 22.66 24.73 -25.10
N THR A 133 23.86 24.17 -24.91
CA THR A 133 24.94 24.19 -25.90
C THR A 133 25.45 22.81 -26.28
N ASP A 134 25.30 21.84 -25.40
CA ASP A 134 25.82 20.49 -25.59
C ASP A 134 24.67 19.54 -26.00
N TRP A 135 24.96 18.55 -26.86
CA TRP A 135 24.03 17.50 -27.26
C TRP A 135 24.72 16.12 -27.22
N ILE A 136 23.96 15.06 -26.91
CA ILE A 136 24.47 13.68 -26.93
C ILE A 136 24.53 13.21 -28.38
N GLU A 137 25.68 12.69 -28.81
CA GLU A 137 25.85 11.99 -30.08
C GLU A 137 25.58 10.50 -29.91
N LYS A 138 26.03 9.93 -28.79
CA LYS A 138 25.92 8.49 -28.52
C LYS A 138 26.05 8.19 -27.02
N LEU A 139 25.31 7.20 -26.55
CA LEU A 139 25.47 6.60 -25.23
C LEU A 139 25.97 5.16 -25.40
N GLU A 140 27.08 4.81 -24.77
CA GLU A 140 27.52 3.43 -24.63
C GLU A 140 27.24 2.94 -23.23
N VAL A 141 26.71 1.73 -23.10
CA VAL A 141 26.42 1.10 -21.80
C VAL A 141 27.04 -0.28 -21.75
N TRP A 142 27.81 -0.54 -20.70
CA TRP A 142 28.35 -1.87 -20.41
C TRP A 142 27.34 -2.68 -19.61
N TYR A 143 26.99 -3.87 -20.10
CA TYR A 143 26.04 -4.76 -19.44
C TYR A 143 26.74 -5.95 -18.78
N GLU A 144 26.37 -6.24 -17.53
CA GLU A 144 27.02 -7.30 -16.74
C GLU A 144 26.78 -8.71 -17.29
N ARG A 145 25.59 -9.00 -17.82
CA ARG A 145 25.27 -10.35 -18.32
C ARG A 145 25.85 -10.59 -19.71
N ALA A 146 25.77 -9.60 -20.58
CA ALA A 146 26.31 -9.69 -21.93
C ALA A 146 27.84 -9.49 -22.00
N GLN A 147 28.44 -8.86 -20.97
CA GLN A 147 29.87 -8.54 -20.90
C GLN A 147 30.35 -7.78 -22.16
N GLU A 148 29.53 -6.83 -22.64
CA GLU A 148 29.81 -6.03 -23.82
C GLU A 148 29.34 -4.58 -23.66
N TRP A 149 29.94 -3.68 -24.43
CA TRP A 149 29.46 -2.30 -24.63
C TRP A 149 28.40 -2.29 -25.73
N VAL A 150 27.24 -1.72 -25.41
CA VAL A 150 26.14 -1.53 -26.36
C VAL A 150 25.97 -0.05 -26.61
N SER A 151 25.89 0.30 -27.89
CA SER A 151 25.81 1.69 -28.36
C SER A 151 24.37 2.06 -28.68
N TYR A 152 23.92 3.21 -28.18
CA TYR A 152 22.61 3.79 -28.41
C TYR A 152 22.77 5.19 -29.00
N GLU A 153 22.13 5.42 -30.15
CA GLU A 153 22.06 6.73 -30.77
C GLU A 153 20.77 7.44 -30.35
N PRO A 154 20.81 8.77 -30.14
CA PRO A 154 19.64 9.54 -29.75
C PRO A 154 18.61 9.57 -30.89
N VAL A 155 17.39 9.11 -30.61
CA VAL A 155 16.26 9.17 -31.54
C VAL A 155 15.17 10.10 -31.01
N PRO A 156 14.42 10.80 -31.88
CA PRO A 156 13.29 11.62 -31.43
C PRO A 156 12.15 10.73 -30.89
N PRO A 157 11.28 11.26 -30.00
CA PRO A 157 10.28 10.46 -29.29
C PRO A 157 9.33 9.69 -30.23
N GLU A 158 9.00 10.26 -31.39
CA GLU A 158 8.08 9.65 -32.36
C GLU A 158 8.68 8.42 -33.07
N LYS A 159 10.00 8.27 -33.02
CA LYS A 159 10.75 7.14 -33.62
C LYS A 159 11.34 6.20 -32.56
N ALA A 160 11.04 6.45 -31.29
CA ALA A 160 11.59 5.68 -30.19
C ALA A 160 11.15 4.20 -30.29
N GLN A 161 12.14 3.32 -30.34
CA GLN A 161 11.98 1.88 -30.12
C GLN A 161 12.75 1.50 -28.86
N PHE A 162 12.21 0.56 -28.09
CA PHE A 162 12.84 0.10 -26.85
C PHE A 162 13.57 -1.22 -27.07
N PRO A 163 14.77 -1.41 -26.49
CA PRO A 163 15.57 -0.45 -25.71
C PRO A 163 16.20 0.66 -26.57
N GLY A 164 16.46 1.84 -26.00
CA GLY A 164 16.91 3.00 -26.80
C GLY A 164 17.22 4.27 -26.02
N LEU A 165 17.94 5.20 -26.66
CA LEU A 165 18.18 6.56 -26.16
C LEU A 165 17.27 7.54 -26.90
N ILE A 166 16.44 8.27 -26.17
CA ILE A 166 15.40 9.15 -26.67
C ILE A 166 15.76 10.60 -26.36
N VAL A 167 15.63 11.46 -27.34
CA VAL A 167 15.79 12.91 -27.18
C VAL A 167 14.46 13.51 -26.74
N ILE A 168 14.36 13.95 -25.48
CA ILE A 168 13.14 14.57 -24.97
C ILE A 168 13.13 16.07 -25.27
N SER A 169 14.26 16.74 -25.05
CA SER A 169 14.42 18.15 -25.40
C SER A 169 15.88 18.49 -25.69
N VAL A 170 16.17 18.77 -26.96
CA VAL A 170 17.51 19.23 -27.39
C VAL A 170 17.87 20.55 -26.73
N ARG A 171 16.91 21.49 -26.61
CA ARG A 171 17.14 22.83 -26.03
C ARG A 171 17.47 22.80 -24.53
N ASN A 172 17.03 21.75 -23.84
CA ASN A 172 17.23 21.57 -22.40
C ASN A 172 18.23 20.45 -22.09
N GLY A 173 18.95 19.93 -23.09
CA GLY A 173 19.93 18.84 -22.93
C GLY A 173 19.36 17.63 -22.21
N LEU A 174 18.07 17.34 -22.44
CA LEU A 174 17.31 16.32 -21.72
C LEU A 174 17.10 15.10 -22.61
N TYR A 175 17.62 13.96 -22.14
CA TYR A 175 17.51 12.68 -22.82
C TYR A 175 16.94 11.64 -21.87
N GLU A 176 16.20 10.69 -22.41
CA GLU A 176 15.73 9.51 -21.68
C GLU A 176 16.36 8.26 -22.26
N PHE A 177 16.92 7.42 -21.42
CA PHE A 177 17.54 6.16 -21.82
C PHE A 177 16.79 4.99 -21.20
N ARG A 178 16.37 4.02 -22.03
CA ARG A 178 15.80 2.76 -21.55
C ARG A 178 16.77 1.61 -21.82
N PRO A 179 17.28 0.93 -20.78
CA PRO A 179 18.26 -0.14 -20.94
C PRO A 179 17.64 -1.40 -21.54
N ASP A 180 18.49 -2.24 -22.12
CA ASP A 180 18.16 -3.55 -22.63
C ASP A 180 18.18 -4.59 -21.50
N GLU A 181 17.00 -4.92 -20.99
CA GLU A 181 16.85 -5.89 -19.89
C GLU A 181 17.32 -7.30 -20.27
N GLN A 182 17.33 -7.66 -21.57
CA GLN A 182 17.77 -8.99 -22.02
C GLN A 182 19.29 -9.14 -21.87
N LYS A 183 20.03 -8.04 -22.06
CA LYS A 183 21.49 -7.98 -21.90
C LYS A 183 21.94 -7.86 -20.44
N GLY A 184 20.98 -7.73 -19.51
CA GLY A 184 21.21 -7.71 -18.08
C GLY A 184 21.26 -6.30 -17.50
N ARG A 185 21.93 -6.17 -16.37
CA ARG A 185 22.02 -4.90 -15.64
C ARG A 185 23.11 -3.99 -16.24
N PRO A 186 22.82 -2.69 -16.49
CA PRO A 186 23.84 -1.69 -16.77
C PRO A 186 24.82 -1.54 -15.59
N ALA A 187 26.12 -1.58 -15.87
CA ALA A 187 27.18 -1.41 -14.86
C ALA A 187 28.04 -0.17 -15.09
N LYS A 188 28.28 0.23 -16.35
CA LYS A 188 29.06 1.44 -16.69
C LYS A 188 28.43 2.17 -17.86
N TYR A 189 28.71 3.47 -17.99
CA TYR A 189 28.30 4.27 -19.12
C TYR A 189 29.48 5.05 -19.72
N ARG A 190 29.35 5.38 -21.01
CA ARG A 190 30.12 6.44 -21.69
C ARG A 190 29.16 7.31 -22.48
N VAL A 191 29.08 8.58 -22.14
CA VAL A 191 28.29 9.56 -22.90
C VAL A 191 29.23 10.33 -23.80
N HIS A 192 29.03 10.20 -25.11
CA HIS A 192 29.70 11.01 -26.12
C HIS A 192 28.79 12.19 -26.43
N TYR A 193 29.23 13.41 -26.10
CA TYR A 193 28.46 14.62 -26.33
C TYR A 193 29.32 15.72 -26.94
N SER A 194 28.72 16.47 -27.86
CA SER A 194 29.37 17.56 -28.59
C SER A 194 28.76 18.89 -28.22
N GLY A 195 29.57 19.95 -28.34
CA GLY A 195 29.16 21.33 -28.14
C GLY A 195 30.12 22.28 -28.87
N PRO A 196 29.99 23.60 -28.67
CA PRO A 196 30.80 24.61 -29.37
C PRO A 196 32.32 24.43 -29.20
N ASN A 197 32.75 23.75 -28.13
CA ASN A 197 34.15 23.66 -27.71
C ASN A 197 34.73 22.24 -27.86
N SER A 198 34.35 21.48 -28.89
CA SER A 198 34.84 20.12 -29.25
C SER A 198 34.11 18.94 -28.56
N PRO A 199 34.19 17.72 -29.12
CA PRO A 199 33.56 16.53 -28.55
C PRO A 199 34.16 16.16 -27.19
N LYS A 200 33.30 15.70 -26.27
CA LYS A 200 33.63 15.28 -24.91
C LYS A 200 33.08 13.88 -24.66
N VAL A 201 33.79 13.12 -23.83
CA VAL A 201 33.35 11.81 -23.35
C VAL A 201 33.33 11.85 -21.83
N ASP A 202 32.17 11.57 -21.24
CA ASP A 202 32.01 11.35 -19.79
C ASP A 202 31.82 9.85 -19.54
N GLU A 203 32.69 9.25 -18.71
CA GLU A 203 32.64 7.84 -18.35
C GLU A 203 32.46 7.69 -16.84
N GLY A 204 31.63 6.73 -16.44
CA GLY A 204 31.39 6.43 -15.03
C GLY A 204 30.70 5.10 -14.81
N ASP A 205 30.55 4.75 -13.53
CA ASP A 205 29.71 3.63 -13.13
C ASP A 205 28.24 4.02 -13.32
N PHE A 206 27.46 3.08 -13.81
CA PHE A 206 26.02 3.26 -13.94
C PHE A 206 25.40 3.32 -12.55
N PRO A 207 24.51 4.28 -12.24
CA PRO A 207 24.01 4.44 -10.88
C PRO A 207 23.30 3.17 -10.43
N LEU A 208 23.62 2.71 -9.23
CA LEU A 208 22.85 1.66 -8.60
C LEU A 208 21.59 2.32 -8.03
N VAL A 209 20.42 1.93 -8.52
CA VAL A 209 19.16 2.39 -7.92
C VAL A 209 18.79 1.43 -6.83
N ASP A 210 18.80 1.90 -5.59
CA ASP A 210 18.27 1.15 -4.47
C ASP A 210 16.86 0.65 -4.79
N LYS A 211 16.58 -0.60 -4.46
CA LYS A 211 15.19 -1.06 -4.40
C LYS A 211 14.58 -0.57 -3.12
N CYS A 212 13.37 -0.05 -3.25
CA CYS A 212 12.64 0.54 -2.16
C CYS A 212 11.42 -0.33 -1.86
N TYR A 213 11.19 -0.62 -0.59
CA TYR A 213 10.10 -1.49 -0.15
C TYR A 213 9.29 -0.81 0.94
N VAL A 214 7.98 -0.91 0.83
CA VAL A 214 7.04 -0.67 1.93
C VAL A 214 6.65 -2.03 2.49
N ILE A 215 6.91 -2.22 3.78
CA ILE A 215 6.68 -3.48 4.48
C ILE A 215 5.65 -3.23 5.58
N ASN A 216 4.62 -4.06 5.64
CA ASN A 216 3.62 -4.01 6.69
C ASN A 216 3.64 -5.32 7.48
N LEU A 217 3.92 -5.25 8.79
CA LEU A 217 3.77 -6.35 9.74
C LEU A 217 2.41 -6.21 10.42
N LEU A 218 1.43 -7.00 9.98
CA LEU A 218 0.07 -6.97 10.52
C LEU A 218 -0.02 -7.72 11.84
N ASP A 219 -0.79 -7.15 12.77
CA ASP A 219 -1.01 -7.67 14.13
C ASP A 219 0.30 -8.03 14.85
N PHE A 220 1.29 -7.15 14.73
CA PHE A 220 2.55 -7.32 15.43
C PHE A 220 2.34 -7.23 16.95
N VAL A 221 2.86 -8.23 17.65
CA VAL A 221 2.87 -8.34 19.10
C VAL A 221 4.31 -8.63 19.54
N GLY A 222 4.85 -7.80 20.44
CA GLY A 222 6.21 -7.94 20.96
C GLY A 222 6.94 -6.60 21.12
N ASP A 223 8.23 -6.65 21.48
CA ASP A 223 9.08 -5.47 21.60
C ASP A 223 9.74 -5.13 20.25
N LYS A 224 9.35 -3.98 19.68
CA LYS A 224 9.86 -3.46 18.40
C LYS A 224 11.37 -3.20 18.47
N THR A 225 11.85 -2.69 19.60
CA THR A 225 13.26 -2.39 19.85
C THR A 225 14.06 -3.68 19.77
N GLN A 226 13.57 -4.73 20.45
CA GLN A 226 14.21 -6.04 20.44
C GLN A 226 14.21 -6.65 19.04
N LEU A 227 13.11 -6.54 18.28
CA LEU A 227 13.08 -6.96 16.89
C LEU A 227 14.17 -6.26 16.08
N PHE A 228 14.27 -4.94 16.15
CA PHE A 228 15.23 -4.15 15.36
C PHE A 228 16.68 -4.43 15.74
N GLU A 229 16.99 -4.64 17.01
CA GLU A 229 18.32 -5.05 17.45
C GLU A 229 18.69 -6.46 16.91
N VAL A 230 17.72 -7.38 16.88
CA VAL A 230 17.95 -8.72 16.32
C VAL A 230 18.16 -8.65 14.82
N VAL A 231 17.32 -7.91 14.07
CA VAL A 231 17.43 -7.87 12.61
C VAL A 231 18.60 -7.01 12.11
N LYS A 232 19.28 -6.24 12.98
CA LYS A 232 20.57 -5.60 12.69
C LYS A 232 21.76 -6.54 12.90
N ASN A 233 21.59 -7.60 13.66
CA ASN A 233 22.70 -8.44 14.10
C ASN A 233 22.99 -9.55 13.07
N LYS A 234 24.13 -9.46 12.39
CA LYS A 234 24.60 -10.43 11.38
C LYS A 234 24.82 -11.86 11.92
N ASP A 235 25.04 -12.00 13.23
CA ASP A 235 25.23 -13.31 13.88
C ASP A 235 23.88 -13.96 14.20
N LYS A 236 22.80 -13.17 14.14
CA LYS A 236 21.42 -13.58 14.42
C LYS A 236 20.61 -13.76 13.14
N VAL A 237 20.79 -12.91 12.14
CA VAL A 237 20.07 -12.99 10.86
C VAL A 237 21.03 -12.93 9.67
N ALA A 238 20.72 -13.71 8.62
CA ALA A 238 21.61 -13.86 7.46
C ALA A 238 21.78 -12.57 6.63
N ASN A 239 20.75 -11.71 6.58
CA ASN A 239 20.79 -10.46 5.82
C ASN A 239 20.32 -9.32 6.72
N PRO A 240 21.20 -8.82 7.61
CA PRO A 240 20.81 -7.81 8.57
C PRO A 240 20.51 -6.47 7.91
N PHE A 241 19.60 -5.70 8.49
CA PHE A 241 19.44 -4.29 8.13
C PHE A 241 20.57 -3.46 8.76
N THR A 242 21.09 -2.49 8.01
CA THR A 242 22.28 -1.72 8.43
C THR A 242 21.95 -0.35 9.03
N ASP A 243 20.79 0.25 8.70
CA ASP A 243 20.38 1.59 9.19
C ASP A 243 18.87 1.61 9.50
N ILE A 244 18.44 0.93 10.58
CA ILE A 244 17.05 1.05 11.07
C ILE A 244 16.98 2.25 12.01
N ARG A 245 16.16 3.23 11.62
CA ARG A 245 15.80 4.40 12.43
C ARG A 245 14.32 4.31 12.78
N GLU A 246 14.03 4.27 14.07
CA GLU A 246 12.65 4.35 14.53
C GLU A 246 12.19 5.81 14.55
N ARG A 247 11.00 6.08 13.99
CA ARG A 247 10.34 7.39 14.05
C ARG A 247 9.03 7.20 14.81
N THR A 248 9.05 7.43 16.12
CA THR A 248 7.97 7.02 17.04
C THR A 248 6.75 7.94 17.07
N ASN A 249 6.76 9.07 16.35
CA ASN A 249 5.79 10.15 16.54
C ASN A 249 5.05 10.57 15.25
N VAL A 250 4.92 9.67 14.28
CA VAL A 250 4.30 10.00 13.00
C VAL A 250 2.92 9.33 12.91
N THR A 251 1.87 10.13 13.03
CA THR A 251 0.53 9.71 12.63
C THR A 251 0.33 10.10 11.17
N LEU A 252 0.30 9.12 10.27
CA LEU A 252 -0.08 9.34 8.88
C LEU A 252 -1.60 9.33 8.78
N VAL A 253 -2.20 10.51 8.74
CA VAL A 253 -3.63 10.67 8.41
C VAL A 253 -3.72 11.03 6.94
N PHE A 254 -4.30 10.15 6.13
CA PHE A 254 -4.58 10.44 4.73
C PHE A 254 -5.87 11.26 4.66
N GLY A 255 -5.73 12.57 4.53
CA GLY A 255 -6.82 13.49 4.23
C GLY A 255 -6.72 13.93 2.78
N SER A 256 -7.79 13.75 2.00
CA SER A 256 -7.89 14.32 0.66
C SER A 256 -8.54 15.70 0.77
N ILE A 257 -7.83 16.75 0.38
CA ILE A 257 -8.36 18.11 0.26
C ILE A 257 -8.13 18.49 -1.22
N ASP A 258 -9.21 18.79 -1.94
CA ASP A 258 -9.22 19.09 -3.38
C ASP A 258 -8.86 17.96 -4.36
N ALA A 259 -9.38 16.75 -4.15
CA ALA A 259 -9.82 15.98 -5.30
C ALA A 259 -11.26 16.41 -5.61
N ARG A 260 -11.48 17.19 -6.68
CA ARG A 260 -12.82 17.33 -7.30
C ARG A 260 -13.39 15.99 -7.83
N SER A 261 -12.73 14.89 -7.46
CA SER A 261 -13.09 13.50 -7.59
C SER A 261 -12.68 12.75 -6.31
N ALA A 262 -13.29 13.03 -5.15
CA ALA A 262 -13.68 11.90 -4.32
C ALA A 262 -14.69 11.15 -5.18
N ALA A 263 -14.20 10.28 -6.05
CA ALA A 263 -15.03 9.66 -7.06
C ALA A 263 -16.12 8.89 -6.31
N THR A 264 -17.35 9.38 -6.38
CA THR A 264 -18.52 8.54 -6.17
C THR A 264 -18.28 7.26 -6.94
N GLY A 265 -18.26 6.15 -6.23
CA GLY A 265 -17.70 4.95 -6.82
C GLY A 265 -17.56 3.83 -5.82
N GLU A 266 -17.26 2.67 -6.39
CA GLU A 266 -17.27 1.42 -5.67
C GLU A 266 -15.96 0.68 -5.92
N THR A 267 -15.45 0.05 -4.87
CA THR A 267 -14.28 -0.84 -4.96
C THR A 267 -14.54 -2.07 -4.10
N VAL A 268 -14.10 -3.22 -4.59
CA VAL A 268 -14.14 -4.46 -3.82
C VAL A 268 -12.72 -4.78 -3.35
N VAL A 269 -12.54 -4.95 -2.04
CA VAL A 269 -11.28 -5.39 -1.44
C VAL A 269 -11.56 -6.66 -0.63
N GLY A 270 -10.97 -7.78 -1.06
CA GLY A 270 -11.30 -9.08 -0.51
C GLY A 270 -12.78 -9.40 -0.72
N THR A 271 -13.52 -9.61 0.37
CA THR A 271 -14.96 -9.90 0.35
C THR A 271 -15.85 -8.69 0.62
N ASP A 272 -15.27 -7.50 0.73
CA ASP A 272 -16.01 -6.30 1.15
C ASP A 272 -16.12 -5.30 0.00
N LEU A 273 -17.33 -4.76 -0.15
CA LEU A 273 -17.63 -3.63 -1.01
C LEU A 273 -17.47 -2.34 -0.21
N PHE A 274 -16.60 -1.46 -0.70
CA PHE A 274 -16.46 -0.09 -0.23
C PHE A 274 -17.23 0.80 -1.20
N VAL A 275 -18.18 1.56 -0.66
CA VAL A 275 -19.02 2.48 -1.44
C VAL A 275 -18.82 3.90 -0.92
N SER A 276 -18.68 4.84 -1.85
CA SER A 276 -18.72 6.28 -1.56
C SER A 276 -19.80 6.94 -2.42
N VAL A 277 -20.67 7.72 -1.78
CA VAL A 277 -21.75 8.47 -2.43
C VAL A 277 -21.67 9.94 -2.04
N SER A 278 -22.00 10.82 -2.99
CA SER A 278 -22.02 12.26 -2.74
C SER A 278 -23.11 12.65 -1.74
N GLY A 279 -22.88 13.74 -1.03
CA GLY A 279 -23.95 14.46 -0.34
C GLY A 279 -24.91 15.11 -1.33
N VAL A 280 -25.99 15.68 -0.80
CA VAL A 280 -26.98 16.44 -1.59
C VAL A 280 -26.57 17.91 -1.62
N ALA A 281 -26.40 18.48 -2.81
CA ALA A 281 -25.94 19.86 -2.99
C ALA A 281 -26.85 20.85 -2.25
N GLY A 282 -26.25 21.77 -1.48
CA GLY A 282 -26.97 22.78 -0.70
C GLY A 282 -27.79 22.24 0.48
N ARG A 283 -27.63 20.94 0.82
CA ARG A 283 -28.27 20.29 1.96
C ARG A 283 -27.22 19.65 2.87
N SER A 284 -27.61 19.32 4.09
CA SER A 284 -26.75 18.62 5.07
C SER A 284 -27.49 17.40 5.64
N PRO A 285 -27.71 16.35 4.84
CA PRO A 285 -28.26 15.09 5.35
C PRO A 285 -27.41 14.55 6.50
N SER A 286 -28.06 13.93 7.47
CA SER A 286 -27.37 13.27 8.58
C SER A 286 -26.95 11.84 8.22
N ARG A 287 -27.66 11.21 7.26
CA ARG A 287 -27.45 9.82 6.86
C ARG A 287 -27.71 9.62 5.38
N ALA A 288 -27.09 8.60 4.81
CA ALA A 288 -27.48 8.03 3.52
C ALA A 288 -27.70 6.52 3.67
N TRP A 289 -28.66 6.00 2.90
CA TRP A 289 -29.05 4.60 2.90
C TRP A 289 -28.93 4.05 1.49
N MET A 290 -28.42 2.83 1.38
CA MET A 290 -28.29 2.12 0.11
C MET A 290 -29.03 0.79 0.15
N LEU A 291 -30.02 0.61 -0.72
CA LEU A 291 -30.65 -0.69 -0.96
C LEU A 291 -29.83 -1.46 -1.98
N PHE A 292 -29.31 -2.61 -1.56
CA PHE A 292 -28.40 -3.43 -2.34
C PHE A 292 -28.50 -4.90 -1.93
N PRO A 293 -28.16 -5.87 -2.81
CA PRO A 293 -28.03 -5.77 -4.27
C PRO A 293 -29.41 -5.80 -4.95
N LEU A 294 -29.55 -5.17 -6.12
CA LEU A 294 -30.79 -5.21 -6.91
C LEU A 294 -30.54 -5.60 -8.37
N THR A 295 -31.47 -6.37 -8.94
CA THR A 295 -31.67 -6.44 -10.40
C THR A 295 -32.40 -5.21 -10.91
N GLN A 296 -32.45 -5.01 -12.23
CA GLN A 296 -33.16 -3.88 -12.85
C GLN A 296 -34.65 -3.92 -12.48
N GLU A 297 -35.26 -5.10 -12.54
CA GLU A 297 -36.68 -5.31 -12.25
C GLU A 297 -36.99 -5.08 -10.76
N GLU A 298 -36.12 -5.52 -9.86
CA GLU A 298 -36.25 -5.28 -8.42
C GLU A 298 -36.10 -3.79 -8.09
N ALA A 299 -35.15 -3.09 -8.73
CA ALA A 299 -34.96 -1.67 -8.56
C ALA A 299 -36.20 -0.87 -9.02
N GLN A 300 -36.73 -1.16 -10.20
CA GLN A 300 -37.95 -0.52 -10.72
C GLN A 300 -39.17 -0.81 -9.85
N ARG A 301 -39.34 -2.06 -9.39
CA ARG A 301 -40.44 -2.45 -8.49
C ARG A 301 -40.34 -1.72 -7.16
N THR A 302 -39.13 -1.60 -6.62
CA THR A 302 -38.91 -0.93 -5.33
C THR A 302 -39.11 0.58 -5.45
N ALA A 303 -38.59 1.20 -6.50
CA ALA A 303 -38.84 2.60 -6.83
C ALA A 303 -40.35 2.90 -6.91
N ALA A 304 -41.11 2.09 -7.66
CA ALA A 304 -42.56 2.25 -7.77
C ALA A 304 -43.32 1.98 -6.45
N MET A 305 -42.76 1.19 -5.55
CA MET A 305 -43.33 0.95 -4.22
C MET A 305 -43.07 2.16 -3.29
N ILE A 306 -41.87 2.74 -3.34
CA ILE A 306 -41.52 3.97 -2.61
C ILE A 306 -42.44 5.12 -3.05
N ASP A 307 -42.65 5.29 -4.36
CA ASP A 307 -43.53 6.33 -4.92
C ASP A 307 -45.00 6.19 -4.47
N LYS A 308 -45.41 5.00 -4.02
CA LYS A 308 -46.78 4.69 -3.55
C LYS A 308 -46.93 4.70 -2.04
N LEU A 309 -45.87 4.98 -1.28
CA LEU A 309 -45.98 5.10 0.17
C LEU A 309 -46.90 6.27 0.54
N PRO A 310 -47.71 6.14 1.61
CA PRO A 310 -48.43 7.29 2.16
C PRO A 310 -47.42 8.23 2.83
N ASP A 311 -47.40 9.49 2.42
CA ASP A 311 -46.36 10.47 2.83
C ASP A 311 -44.93 9.88 2.75
N PRO A 312 -44.43 9.64 1.52
CA PRO A 312 -43.16 8.95 1.32
C PRO A 312 -41.98 9.58 2.07
N SER A 313 -41.95 10.90 2.25
CA SER A 313 -40.90 11.62 2.99
C SER A 313 -40.78 11.12 4.43
N VAL A 314 -41.90 10.88 5.11
CA VAL A 314 -41.94 10.48 6.51
C VAL A 314 -41.97 8.96 6.68
N ALA A 315 -42.67 8.24 5.80
CA ALA A 315 -42.82 6.79 5.89
C ALA A 315 -41.57 6.01 5.45
N LEU A 316 -40.79 6.53 4.50
CA LEU A 316 -39.64 5.83 3.94
C LEU A 316 -38.51 5.58 4.97
N PRO A 317 -38.10 6.55 5.81
CA PRO A 317 -37.09 6.32 6.85
C PRO A 317 -37.42 5.18 7.82
N GLU A 318 -38.69 5.00 8.18
CA GLU A 318 -39.12 3.87 9.02
C GLU A 318 -39.09 2.55 8.25
N PHE A 319 -39.55 2.57 6.99
CA PHE A 319 -39.52 1.40 6.12
C PHE A 319 -38.09 0.89 5.90
N ILE A 320 -37.14 1.80 5.67
CA ILE A 320 -35.72 1.49 5.51
C ILE A 320 -35.18 0.74 6.73
N ARG A 321 -35.39 1.30 7.93
CA ARG A 321 -34.87 0.71 9.18
C ARG A 321 -35.46 -0.68 9.47
N LYS A 322 -36.74 -0.90 9.18
CA LYS A 322 -37.40 -2.21 9.32
C LYS A 322 -36.79 -3.28 8.41
N ASN A 323 -36.16 -2.87 7.31
CA ASN A 323 -35.59 -3.75 6.29
C ASN A 323 -34.06 -3.58 6.14
N ALA A 324 -33.41 -2.99 7.13
CA ALA A 324 -31.97 -2.79 7.16
C ALA A 324 -31.24 -4.07 7.58
N ALA A 325 -30.06 -4.29 7.02
CA ALA A 325 -29.13 -5.34 7.45
C ALA A 325 -28.00 -4.74 8.29
N SER A 326 -27.39 -5.58 9.13
CA SER A 326 -26.15 -5.20 9.81
C SER A 326 -24.98 -5.18 8.81
N PRO A 327 -24.02 -4.24 8.91
CA PRO A 327 -22.85 -4.19 8.04
C PRO A 327 -22.02 -5.49 8.01
N ASP A 328 -22.06 -6.27 9.09
CA ASP A 328 -21.31 -7.52 9.24
C ASP A 328 -21.98 -8.73 8.57
N GLN A 329 -23.24 -8.61 8.15
CA GLN A 329 -23.96 -9.68 7.48
C GLN A 329 -23.57 -9.73 6.00
N ALA A 330 -23.10 -10.90 5.55
CA ALA A 330 -22.73 -11.09 4.16
C ALA A 330 -23.97 -11.04 3.26
N VAL A 331 -23.91 -10.25 2.19
CA VAL A 331 -24.99 -10.06 1.23
C VAL A 331 -25.51 -11.39 0.66
N LEU A 332 -24.63 -12.34 0.38
CA LEU A 332 -25.01 -13.66 -0.12
C LEU A 332 -25.87 -14.49 0.85
N GLU A 333 -25.84 -14.18 2.15
CA GLU A 333 -26.60 -14.89 3.18
C GLU A 333 -27.96 -14.24 3.45
N LEU A 334 -28.20 -13.06 2.87
CA LEU A 334 -29.45 -12.35 3.03
C LEU A 334 -30.51 -12.94 2.09
N PRO A 335 -31.77 -13.08 2.54
CA PRO A 335 -32.85 -13.66 1.73
C PRO A 335 -33.29 -12.77 0.55
N GLY A 336 -32.66 -11.62 0.37
CA GLY A 336 -32.95 -10.65 -0.69
C GLY A 336 -32.22 -9.33 -0.45
N PRO A 337 -32.56 -8.29 -1.24
CA PRO A 337 -32.01 -6.95 -1.08
C PRO A 337 -32.25 -6.40 0.34
N ARG A 338 -31.29 -5.66 0.87
CA ARG A 338 -31.36 -5.02 2.19
C ARG A 338 -30.81 -3.61 2.17
N TRP A 339 -31.29 -2.80 3.10
CA TRP A 339 -30.77 -1.45 3.30
C TRP A 339 -29.50 -1.48 4.14
N PHE A 340 -28.49 -0.76 3.70
CA PHE A 340 -27.23 -0.54 4.41
C PHE A 340 -27.07 0.95 4.70
N GLU A 341 -26.71 1.27 5.93
CA GLU A 341 -26.42 2.65 6.33
C GLU A 341 -25.01 3.04 5.85
N LEU A 342 -24.88 4.24 5.28
CA LEU A 342 -23.62 4.85 4.90
C LEU A 342 -23.33 5.98 5.89
N ALA A 343 -22.15 5.94 6.50
CA ALA A 343 -21.72 6.91 7.51
C ALA A 343 -21.25 8.22 6.83
N PRO A 344 -21.49 9.40 7.45
CA PRO A 344 -20.94 10.65 6.95
C PRO A 344 -19.41 10.58 6.80
N SER A 345 -18.90 10.98 5.64
CA SER A 345 -17.45 11.03 5.36
C SER A 345 -17.15 12.22 4.44
N GLY A 346 -16.42 13.21 4.96
CA GLY A 346 -16.08 14.43 4.21
C GLY A 346 -17.33 15.19 3.72
N SER A 347 -17.47 15.33 2.40
CA SER A 347 -18.61 15.98 1.73
C SER A 347 -19.73 15.01 1.33
N GLY A 348 -19.62 13.72 1.68
CA GLY A 348 -20.56 12.68 1.29
C GLY A 348 -20.73 11.61 2.36
N PHE A 349 -20.94 10.37 1.91
CA PHE A 349 -21.18 9.22 2.77
C PHE A 349 -20.43 8.00 2.26
N GLU A 350 -19.95 7.18 3.19
CA GLU A 350 -19.20 5.98 2.89
C GLU A 350 -19.71 4.79 3.70
N GLY A 351 -19.62 3.60 3.11
CA GLY A 351 -20.01 2.36 3.77
C GLY A 351 -19.15 1.19 3.35
N ARG A 352 -18.98 0.25 4.28
CA ARG A 352 -18.38 -1.07 4.04
C ARG A 352 -19.47 -2.11 4.15
N ILE A 353 -19.66 -2.89 3.09
CA ILE A 353 -20.69 -3.92 3.00
C ILE A 353 -20.03 -5.24 2.69
N LYS A 354 -20.23 -6.21 3.57
CA LYS A 354 -19.71 -7.55 3.37
C LYS A 354 -20.48 -8.25 2.25
N LEU A 355 -19.82 -8.59 1.15
CA LEU A 355 -20.46 -9.27 0.02
C LEU A 355 -20.61 -10.78 0.28
N ALA A 356 -19.56 -11.38 0.84
CA ALA A 356 -19.46 -12.81 1.08
C ALA A 356 -18.63 -13.11 2.34
N ARG A 357 -18.69 -14.36 2.84
CA ARG A 357 -17.77 -14.82 3.90
C ARG A 357 -16.42 -15.25 3.36
N ARG A 358 -16.39 -15.78 2.13
CA ARG A 358 -15.19 -16.27 1.46
C ARG A 358 -15.13 -15.69 0.05
N ILE A 359 -13.93 -15.63 -0.51
CA ILE A 359 -13.70 -14.95 -1.79
C ILE A 359 -14.24 -15.76 -2.96
N GLU A 360 -14.23 -17.09 -2.85
CA GLU A 360 -14.70 -18.01 -3.88
C GLU A 360 -16.20 -17.85 -4.13
N ASP A 361 -16.94 -17.42 -3.10
CA ASP A 361 -18.38 -17.22 -3.16
C ASP A 361 -18.75 -15.97 -3.99
N LEU A 362 -17.83 -15.02 -4.21
CA LEU A 362 -18.11 -13.80 -4.98
C LEU A 362 -18.51 -14.10 -6.43
N GLY A 363 -18.06 -15.22 -7.00
CA GLY A 363 -18.46 -15.63 -8.35
C GLY A 363 -19.97 -15.85 -8.48
N SER A 364 -20.64 -16.26 -7.40
CA SER A 364 -22.09 -16.44 -7.39
C SER A 364 -22.85 -15.11 -7.48
N LEU A 365 -22.28 -14.01 -6.97
CA LEU A 365 -22.88 -12.68 -7.09
C LEU A 365 -22.89 -12.18 -8.54
N VAL A 366 -21.83 -12.45 -9.31
CA VAL A 366 -21.77 -12.10 -10.75
C VAL A 366 -22.85 -12.85 -11.53
N GLN A 367 -23.03 -14.14 -11.23
CA GLN A 367 -24.03 -14.96 -11.90
C GLN A 367 -25.46 -14.52 -11.57
N LYS A 368 -25.72 -14.19 -10.30
CA LYS A 368 -27.04 -13.77 -9.84
C LYS A 368 -27.39 -12.33 -10.27
N TYR A 369 -26.39 -11.45 -10.32
CA TYR A 369 -26.55 -10.04 -10.65
C TYR A 369 -25.54 -9.62 -11.74
N PRO A 370 -25.80 -10.02 -13.01
CA PRO A 370 -24.92 -9.67 -14.13
C PRO A 370 -24.92 -8.16 -14.40
N ARG A 371 -26.05 -7.50 -14.12
CA ARG A 371 -26.18 -6.05 -14.00
C ARG A 371 -26.67 -5.76 -12.60
N MET A 372 -25.97 -4.85 -11.92
CA MET A 372 -26.23 -4.55 -10.52
C MET A 372 -26.79 -3.15 -10.40
N TYR A 373 -27.87 -3.01 -9.64
CA TYR A 373 -28.50 -1.75 -9.33
C TYR A 373 -28.48 -1.49 -7.84
N ARG A 374 -28.60 -0.21 -7.49
CA ARG A 374 -28.84 0.25 -6.11
C ARG A 374 -29.87 1.37 -6.09
N ILE A 375 -30.48 1.56 -4.93
CA ILE A 375 -31.29 2.74 -4.62
C ILE A 375 -30.65 3.48 -3.46
N LEU A 376 -30.41 4.78 -3.64
CA LEU A 376 -29.86 5.68 -2.62
C LEU A 376 -30.94 6.60 -2.08
N VAL A 377 -30.98 6.76 -0.75
CA VAL A 377 -31.90 7.67 -0.05
C VAL A 377 -31.09 8.48 0.96
N TRP A 378 -31.28 9.80 0.98
CA TRP A 378 -30.68 10.69 1.98
C TRP A 378 -31.74 11.09 3.00
N GLU A 379 -31.35 11.15 4.27
CA GLU A 379 -32.25 11.43 5.37
C GLU A 379 -31.76 12.65 6.16
N PHE A 380 -32.71 13.50 6.56
CA PHE A 380 -32.49 14.55 7.55
C PHE A 380 -33.04 14.09 8.91
N GLU A 381 -32.28 14.32 9.98
CA GLU A 381 -32.70 14.05 11.35
C GLU A 381 -32.82 15.38 12.11
N TYR A 382 -34.02 15.71 12.57
CA TYR A 382 -34.25 16.95 13.31
C TYR A 382 -33.68 16.84 14.73
N PRO A 383 -32.79 17.75 15.16
CA PRO A 383 -32.09 17.64 16.45
C PRO A 383 -32.99 17.51 17.68
N ASN A 384 -34.23 18.03 17.58
CA ASN A 384 -35.08 18.27 18.75
C ASN A 384 -36.35 17.40 18.80
N ASN A 385 -36.63 16.56 17.80
CA ASN A 385 -37.91 15.82 17.76
C ASN A 385 -37.80 14.34 17.36
N SER A 386 -36.59 13.80 17.18
CA SER A 386 -36.37 12.44 16.62
C SER A 386 -37.07 12.18 15.27
N SER A 387 -37.68 13.20 14.68
CA SER A 387 -38.36 13.15 13.40
C SER A 387 -37.32 13.06 12.30
N ARG A 388 -37.65 12.26 11.29
CA ARG A 388 -36.75 11.86 10.22
C ARG A 388 -37.50 11.96 8.92
N GLU A 389 -36.88 12.61 7.95
CA GLU A 389 -37.49 12.81 6.64
C GLU A 389 -36.49 12.45 5.55
N ALA A 390 -36.95 11.68 4.57
CA ALA A 390 -36.21 11.46 3.34
C ALA A 390 -36.19 12.76 2.53
N ILE A 391 -35.05 13.05 1.91
CA ILE A 391 -34.79 14.29 1.18
C ILE A 391 -35.11 14.09 -0.30
N TYR A 392 -35.84 15.04 -0.89
CA TYR A 392 -35.99 15.12 -2.34
C TYR A 392 -34.67 15.56 -2.98
N VAL A 393 -34.22 14.76 -3.96
CA VAL A 393 -33.01 14.96 -4.75
C VAL A 393 -33.37 15.07 -6.22
N GLU A 394 -32.59 15.87 -6.94
CA GLU A 394 -32.76 16.04 -8.38
C GLU A 394 -32.38 14.74 -9.09
N ALA A 395 -33.34 14.12 -9.77
CA ALA A 395 -33.15 12.89 -10.53
C ALA A 395 -33.62 13.06 -11.98
N PRO A 396 -33.15 12.20 -12.92
CA PRO A 396 -33.69 12.19 -14.27
C PRO A 396 -35.22 11.98 -14.25
N GLY A 397 -35.96 12.98 -14.72
CA GLY A 397 -37.43 12.97 -14.71
C GLY A 397 -38.08 13.70 -13.53
N GLY A 398 -37.31 14.45 -12.73
CA GLY A 398 -37.81 15.35 -11.68
C GLY A 398 -37.33 14.97 -10.29
N ASP A 399 -37.70 15.79 -9.30
CA ASP A 399 -37.34 15.60 -7.89
C ASP A 399 -37.95 14.29 -7.36
N ARG A 400 -37.11 13.45 -6.74
CA ARG A 400 -37.49 12.17 -6.14
C ARG A 400 -36.86 12.02 -4.77
N LEU A 401 -37.41 11.17 -3.90
CA LEU A 401 -36.81 10.85 -2.60
C LEU A 401 -35.61 9.88 -2.68
N TYR A 402 -35.25 9.45 -3.89
CA TYR A 402 -34.21 8.48 -4.11
C TYR A 402 -33.52 8.68 -5.46
N ILE A 403 -32.31 8.14 -5.58
CA ILE A 403 -31.62 7.91 -6.85
C ILE A 403 -31.57 6.41 -7.09
N MET A 404 -32.01 5.99 -8.28
CA MET A 404 -31.86 4.61 -8.76
C MET A 404 -30.77 4.60 -9.82
N GLU A 405 -29.75 3.79 -9.64
CA GLU A 405 -28.61 3.75 -10.56
C GLU A 405 -28.08 2.34 -10.78
N GLU A 406 -27.52 2.14 -11.98
CA GLU A 406 -26.75 0.95 -12.30
C GLU A 406 -25.31 1.14 -11.81
N MET A 407 -24.79 0.17 -11.07
CA MET A 407 -23.38 0.08 -10.72
C MET A 407 -22.60 -0.44 -11.93
N SER A 408 -22.40 0.43 -12.92
CA SER A 408 -21.76 0.11 -14.21
C SER A 408 -20.35 -0.50 -14.08
N SER A 409 -19.67 -0.24 -12.96
CA SER A 409 -18.35 -0.77 -12.62
C SER A 409 -18.38 -2.20 -12.06
N TRP A 410 -19.56 -2.75 -11.74
CA TRP A 410 -19.75 -3.95 -10.92
C TRP A 410 -19.01 -5.20 -11.41
N ASP A 411 -19.22 -5.60 -12.67
CA ASP A 411 -18.56 -6.80 -13.23
C ASP A 411 -17.03 -6.65 -13.21
N ARG A 412 -16.54 -5.44 -13.55
CA ARG A 412 -15.11 -5.12 -13.54
C ARG A 412 -14.52 -5.24 -12.13
N ILE A 413 -15.15 -4.61 -11.13
CA ILE A 413 -14.60 -4.59 -9.75
C ILE A 413 -14.61 -5.97 -9.11
N LEU A 414 -15.62 -6.80 -9.38
CA LEU A 414 -15.65 -8.18 -8.87
C LEU A 414 -14.62 -9.08 -9.55
N ARG A 415 -14.44 -8.98 -10.87
CA ARG A 415 -13.39 -9.73 -11.58
C ARG A 415 -12.00 -9.37 -11.09
N GLN A 416 -11.74 -8.09 -10.84
CA GLN A 416 -10.48 -7.62 -10.26
C GLN A 416 -10.24 -8.22 -8.88
N ALA A 417 -11.27 -8.26 -8.02
CA ALA A 417 -11.17 -8.87 -6.69
C ALA A 417 -10.86 -10.38 -6.75
N LEU A 418 -11.51 -11.12 -7.65
CA LEU A 418 -11.26 -12.55 -7.89
C LEU A 418 -9.86 -12.81 -8.44
N GLN A 419 -9.36 -11.97 -9.37
CA GLN A 419 -8.02 -12.13 -9.94
C GLN A 419 -6.89 -11.80 -8.94
N ALA A 420 -7.14 -10.88 -8.02
CA ALA A 420 -6.16 -10.49 -7.00
C ALA A 420 -5.95 -11.57 -5.93
N ASN A 421 -6.84 -12.58 -5.85
CA ASN A 421 -6.83 -13.63 -4.85
C ASN A 421 -7.12 -15.00 -5.52
N PRO A 422 -6.16 -15.54 -6.29
CA PRO A 422 -6.35 -16.76 -7.09
C PRO A 422 -6.48 -18.04 -6.27
#